data_AF-A0A6I7QQS4-F1
#
_entry.id   AF-A0A6I7QQS4-F1
#
_cell.length_a   1.000
_cell.length_b   1.000
_cell.length_c   1.000
_cell.angle_alpha   90.00
_cell.angle_beta   90.00
_cell.angle_gamma   90.00
#
_symmetry.space_group_name_H-M   'P 1'
#
loop_
_entity.id
_entity.type
_entity.pdbx_description
1 polymer ?
#
loop_
_entity_poly.entity_id
_entity_poly.type
_entity_poly.pdbx_seq_one_letter_code
_entity_poly.pdbx_strand_id
1 'polypeptide(L)'
;MKQYSQLLSFSRLLRLVAIASIPVLVSSCLSLEAEFDLRRPGQTDLTIHYHLHESLWELGVFDENSPERAVPVSRRDAEETALRYRDVTLQDHRVLREGERVTVTVRYRAGSTESLQGLWGEAGGGPLTVRGDGRGITIPLAAQSSPLEANQRELFDTILRNEFARITVLAPETVRSGSAGGAGVPGEEERAGNRYTFTVPMADLLAAPQPFSLEVEW
;
A
#
# COMPACT_ATOMS: atom_id res chain seq x y z
N MET A 1 51.09 -42.30 21.77
CA MET A 1 49.81 -42.90 21.31
C MET A 1 48.54 -42.28 21.97
N LYS A 2 48.50 -40.98 22.30
CA LYS A 2 47.30 -40.36 22.93
C LYS A 2 47.06 -38.92 22.46
N GLN A 3 46.84 -38.69 21.16
CA GLN A 3 46.62 -37.31 20.67
C GLN A 3 45.69 -37.14 19.45
N TYR A 4 44.92 -38.17 19.06
CA TYR A 4 44.05 -38.09 17.86
C TYR A 4 42.54 -38.08 18.15
N SER A 5 42.09 -38.02 19.41
CA SER A 5 40.67 -38.21 19.75
C SER A 5 39.81 -36.94 19.84
N GLN A 6 40.39 -35.73 19.75
CA GLN A 6 39.60 -34.48 19.96
C GLN A 6 39.06 -33.81 18.68
N LEU A 7 39.50 -34.22 17.49
CA LEU A 7 39.09 -33.55 16.24
C LEU A 7 37.73 -33.99 15.68
N LEU A 8 37.14 -35.09 16.17
CA LEU A 8 35.87 -35.62 15.64
C LEU A 8 34.61 -35.01 16.26
N SER A 9 34.72 -34.27 17.38
CA SER A 9 33.56 -33.70 18.09
C SER A 9 33.07 -32.38 17.48
N PHE A 10 33.96 -31.57 16.90
CA PHE A 10 33.61 -30.24 16.37
C PHE A 10 32.77 -30.27 15.08
N SER A 11 32.91 -31.33 14.27
CA SER A 11 32.20 -31.44 12.98
C SER A 11 30.70 -31.77 13.11
N ARG A 12 30.28 -32.37 14.23
CA ARG A 12 28.87 -32.72 14.48
C ARG A 12 28.05 -31.55 15.02
N LEU A 13 28.68 -30.65 15.78
CA LEU A 13 28.05 -29.41 16.26
C LEU A 13 27.85 -28.39 15.13
N LEU A 14 28.79 -28.28 14.19
CA LEU A 14 28.66 -27.36 13.05
C LEU A 14 27.53 -27.75 12.08
N ARG A 15 27.22 -29.06 11.95
CA ARG A 15 26.16 -29.56 11.07
C ARG A 15 24.75 -29.40 11.63
N LEU A 16 24.60 -29.28 12.96
CA LEU A 16 23.29 -29.04 13.58
C LEU A 16 22.91 -27.55 13.60
N VAL A 17 23.89 -26.64 13.59
CA VAL A 17 23.64 -25.18 13.50
C VAL A 17 23.25 -24.75 12.07
N ALA A 18 23.68 -25.49 11.04
CA ALA A 18 23.39 -25.16 9.64
C ALA A 18 21.96 -25.50 9.18
N ILE A 19 21.17 -26.24 9.96
CA ILE A 19 19.79 -26.65 9.60
C ILE A 19 18.72 -25.79 10.31
N ALA A 20 19.09 -25.01 11.35
CA ALA A 20 18.15 -24.26 12.17
C ALA A 20 18.05 -22.75 11.83
N SER A 21 18.68 -22.30 10.74
CA SER A 21 18.81 -20.87 10.43
C SER A 21 18.60 -20.54 8.95
N ILE A 22 17.59 -21.17 8.32
CA ILE A 22 16.89 -20.51 7.22
C ILE A 22 15.65 -19.88 7.86
N PRO A 23 15.75 -18.68 8.49
CA PRO A 23 14.55 -17.91 8.69
C PRO A 23 14.00 -17.70 7.29
N VAL A 24 12.86 -18.35 7.04
CA VAL A 24 12.14 -18.23 5.79
C VAL A 24 12.00 -16.74 5.55
N LEU A 25 12.69 -16.25 4.52
CA LEU A 25 12.51 -14.93 3.93
C LEU A 25 11.12 -14.97 3.29
N VAL A 26 10.07 -15.00 4.10
CA VAL A 26 8.71 -14.80 3.64
C VAL A 26 8.65 -13.31 3.31
N SER A 27 9.05 -13.04 2.08
CA SER A 27 9.12 -11.75 1.46
C SER A 27 7.72 -11.20 1.31
N SER A 28 7.62 -9.92 1.64
CA SER A 28 6.49 -9.03 1.45
C SER A 28 5.70 -9.32 0.15
N CYS A 29 4.42 -9.69 0.29
CA CYS A 29 3.43 -9.90 -0.76
C CYS A 29 2.85 -8.61 -1.40
N LEU A 30 2.62 -7.53 -0.65
CA LEU A 30 2.00 -6.31 -1.18
C LEU A 30 2.19 -5.10 -0.25
N SER A 31 2.97 -4.10 -0.67
CA SER A 31 2.97 -2.75 -0.09
C SER A 31 2.35 -1.73 -1.06
N LEU A 32 1.70 -0.71 -0.50
CA LEU A 32 1.02 0.36 -1.25
C LEU A 32 1.58 1.71 -0.86
N GLU A 33 1.99 2.52 -1.83
CA GLU A 33 2.27 3.94 -1.61
C GLU A 33 1.38 4.78 -2.53
N ALA A 34 0.58 5.68 -1.96
CA ALA A 34 -0.23 6.62 -2.71
C ALA A 34 0.18 8.05 -2.39
N GLU A 35 0.36 8.87 -3.42
CA GLU A 35 0.64 10.30 -3.31
C GLU A 35 -0.44 11.11 -4.02
N PHE A 36 -1.07 12.01 -3.28
CA PHE A 36 -2.05 12.98 -3.78
C PHE A 36 -1.38 14.35 -3.86
N ASP A 37 -1.13 14.86 -5.07
CA ASP A 37 -0.63 16.21 -5.28
C ASP A 37 -1.78 17.18 -5.57
N LEU A 38 -2.12 17.98 -4.56
CA LEU A 38 -3.20 18.97 -4.58
C LEU A 38 -2.67 20.40 -4.67
N ARG A 39 -1.36 20.60 -4.90
CA ARG A 39 -0.72 21.92 -4.86
C ARG A 39 -1.21 22.87 -5.94
N ARG A 40 -1.74 22.36 -7.05
CA ARG A 40 -2.18 23.15 -8.21
C ARG A 40 -3.70 23.12 -8.31
N PRO A 41 -4.40 24.25 -8.12
CA PRO A 41 -5.84 24.31 -8.34
C PRO A 41 -6.21 23.85 -9.76
N GLY A 42 -7.19 22.95 -9.87
CA GLY A 42 -7.64 22.38 -11.14
C GLY A 42 -6.66 21.39 -11.80
N GLN A 43 -5.59 20.99 -11.10
CA GLN A 43 -4.69 19.92 -11.54
C GLN A 43 -4.30 19.08 -10.34
N THR A 44 -4.94 17.94 -10.17
CA THR A 44 -4.61 17.00 -9.11
C THR A 44 -3.91 15.78 -9.72
N ASP A 45 -2.75 15.43 -9.19
CA ASP A 45 -2.04 14.22 -9.61
C ASP A 45 -2.24 13.14 -8.53
N LEU A 46 -2.54 11.91 -8.97
CA LEU A 46 -2.54 10.71 -8.12
C LEU A 46 -1.43 9.79 -8.60
N THR A 47 -0.46 9.51 -7.74
CA THR A 47 0.56 8.50 -8.01
C THR A 47 0.36 7.33 -7.08
N ILE A 48 0.33 6.11 -7.64
CA ILE A 48 0.21 4.88 -6.88
C ILE A 48 1.41 4.00 -7.22
N HIS A 49 2.11 3.54 -6.20
CA HIS A 49 3.15 2.53 -6.27
C HIS A 49 2.67 1.26 -5.57
N TYR A 50 2.55 0.19 -6.34
CA TYR A 50 2.35 -1.15 -5.82
C TYR A 50 3.70 -1.86 -5.77
N HIS A 51 4.08 -2.36 -4.61
CA HIS A 51 5.24 -3.23 -4.46
C HIS A 51 4.75 -4.65 -4.21
N LEU A 52 4.97 -5.51 -5.20
CA LEU A 52 4.51 -6.89 -5.23
C LEU A 52 5.71 -7.83 -5.15
N HIS A 53 5.49 -9.03 -4.64
CA HIS A 53 6.45 -10.12 -4.82
C HIS A 53 6.38 -10.67 -6.25
N GLU A 54 7.52 -11.03 -6.86
CA GLU A 54 7.57 -11.61 -8.22
C GLU A 54 6.70 -12.87 -8.33
N SER A 55 6.66 -13.70 -7.28
CA SER A 55 5.84 -14.93 -7.32
C SER A 55 4.34 -14.64 -7.46
N LEU A 56 3.81 -13.58 -6.83
CA LEU A 56 2.40 -13.22 -6.99
C LEU A 56 2.10 -12.68 -8.38
N TRP A 57 3.07 -11.98 -8.97
CA TRP A 57 2.99 -11.52 -10.35
C TRP A 57 2.97 -12.70 -11.32
N GLU A 58 3.87 -13.68 -11.16
CA GLU A 58 3.96 -14.87 -12.01
C GLU A 58 2.75 -15.81 -11.88
N LEU A 59 2.13 -15.86 -10.70
CA LEU A 59 0.91 -16.63 -10.48
C LEU A 59 -0.32 -16.08 -11.22
N GLY A 60 -0.22 -14.91 -11.85
CA GLY A 60 -1.30 -14.33 -12.63
C GLY A 60 -2.49 -13.86 -11.78
N VAL A 61 -2.28 -13.64 -10.48
CA VAL A 61 -3.32 -13.11 -9.56
C VAL A 61 -3.88 -11.79 -10.10
N PHE A 62 -3.03 -11.03 -10.79
CA PHE A 62 -3.36 -9.76 -11.41
C PHE A 62 -3.48 -9.81 -12.94
N ASP A 63 -3.72 -11.00 -13.52
CA ASP A 63 -4.03 -11.14 -14.95
C ASP A 63 -5.29 -10.34 -15.31
N GLU A 64 -5.34 -9.78 -16.51
CA GLU A 64 -6.47 -9.01 -17.03
C GLU A 64 -7.80 -9.79 -16.91
N ASN A 65 -7.76 -11.12 -16.96
CA ASN A 65 -8.93 -11.98 -16.92
C ASN A 65 -9.29 -12.49 -15.51
N SER A 66 -8.54 -12.10 -14.47
CA SER A 66 -8.78 -12.56 -13.11
C SER A 66 -10.06 -11.92 -12.53
N PRO A 67 -11.05 -12.71 -12.07
CA PRO A 67 -12.29 -12.18 -11.48
C PRO A 67 -12.07 -11.52 -10.12
N GLU A 68 -10.91 -11.73 -9.50
CA GLU A 68 -10.55 -11.22 -8.16
C GLU A 68 -9.71 -9.93 -8.23
N ARG A 69 -9.63 -9.27 -9.38
CA ARG A 69 -8.85 -8.04 -9.58
C ARG A 69 -9.36 -6.89 -8.72
N ALA A 70 -8.63 -6.59 -7.65
CA ALA A 70 -8.91 -5.46 -6.77
C ALA A 70 -8.16 -4.17 -7.16
N VAL A 71 -7.07 -4.25 -7.94
CA VAL A 71 -6.20 -3.10 -8.24
C VAL A 71 -5.76 -3.05 -9.70
N PRO A 72 -5.70 -1.86 -10.34
CA PRO A 72 -5.26 -1.70 -11.72
C PRO A 72 -3.73 -1.82 -11.81
N VAL A 73 -3.23 -3.02 -12.10
CA VAL A 73 -1.78 -3.24 -12.27
C VAL A 73 -1.33 -3.16 -13.71
N SER A 74 -2.19 -3.52 -14.68
CA SER A 74 -1.81 -3.49 -16.08
C SER A 74 -1.98 -2.08 -16.65
N ARG A 75 -1.27 -1.80 -17.74
CA ARG A 75 -1.41 -0.52 -18.43
C ARG A 75 -2.83 -0.33 -18.94
N ARG A 76 -3.42 -1.39 -19.47
CA ARG A 76 -4.78 -1.39 -19.99
C ARG A 76 -5.78 -1.06 -18.88
N ASP A 77 -5.64 -1.64 -17.69
CA ASP A 77 -6.51 -1.33 -16.56
C ASP A 77 -6.41 0.14 -16.17
N ALA A 78 -5.20 0.68 -16.15
CA ALA A 78 -4.99 2.08 -15.84
C ALA A 78 -5.62 3.00 -16.91
N GLU A 79 -5.50 2.65 -18.19
CA GLU A 79 -6.15 3.37 -19.29
C GLU A 79 -7.69 3.27 -19.21
N GLU A 80 -8.23 2.09 -18.95
CA GLU A 80 -9.68 1.86 -18.79
C GLU A 80 -10.24 2.62 -17.58
N THR A 81 -9.53 2.64 -16.45
CA THR A 81 -9.89 3.44 -15.28
C THR A 81 -9.89 4.94 -15.59
N ALA A 82 -8.88 5.44 -16.31
CA ALA A 82 -8.83 6.85 -16.71
C ALA A 82 -10.01 7.23 -17.64
N LEU A 83 -10.38 6.36 -18.58
CA LEU A 83 -11.47 6.59 -19.54
C LEU A 83 -12.86 6.70 -18.88
N ARG A 84 -13.03 6.21 -17.65
CA ARG A 84 -14.30 6.35 -16.91
C ARG A 84 -14.57 7.78 -16.46
N TYR A 85 -13.55 8.65 -16.44
CA TYR A 85 -13.65 10.02 -15.94
C TYR A 85 -13.22 11.00 -17.03
N ARG A 86 -14.08 11.99 -17.31
CA ARG A 86 -13.95 12.88 -18.49
C ARG A 86 -12.65 13.68 -18.55
N ASP A 87 -12.10 14.05 -17.41
CA ASP A 87 -10.93 14.91 -17.23
C ASP A 87 -9.77 14.19 -16.51
N VAL A 88 -9.77 12.86 -16.51
CA VAL A 88 -8.64 12.05 -16.02
C VAL A 88 -7.80 11.57 -17.20
N THR A 89 -6.49 11.66 -17.04
CA THR A 89 -5.52 11.17 -18.02
C THR A 89 -4.47 10.32 -17.32
N LEU A 90 -4.14 9.18 -17.91
CA LEU A 90 -2.97 8.41 -17.51
C LEU A 90 -1.71 9.15 -17.99
N GLN A 91 -0.86 9.56 -17.05
CA GLN A 91 0.39 10.27 -17.33
C GLN A 91 1.57 9.31 -17.46
N ASP A 92 1.63 8.29 -16.60
CA ASP A 92 2.70 7.29 -16.60
C ASP A 92 2.15 5.93 -16.13
N HIS A 93 2.63 4.87 -16.75
CA HIS A 93 2.49 3.50 -16.27
C HIS A 93 3.83 2.80 -16.45
N ARG A 94 4.36 2.24 -15.38
CA ARG A 94 5.67 1.60 -15.38
C ARG A 94 5.65 0.36 -14.52
N VAL A 95 6.24 -0.71 -15.04
CA VAL A 95 6.53 -1.93 -14.29
C VAL A 95 8.03 -2.10 -14.25
N LEU A 96 8.59 -2.14 -13.05
CA LEU A 96 10.01 -2.35 -12.80
C LEU A 96 10.17 -3.64 -11.99
N ARG A 97 11.02 -4.56 -12.46
CA ARG A 97 11.32 -5.81 -11.76
C ARG A 97 12.76 -5.80 -11.27
N GLU A 98 12.94 -5.99 -9.97
CA GLU A 98 14.23 -5.92 -9.29
C GLU A 98 14.34 -7.06 -8.28
N GLY A 99 15.07 -8.11 -8.64
CA GLY A 99 15.19 -9.32 -7.81
C GLY A 99 13.84 -10.00 -7.63
N GLU A 100 13.37 -10.12 -6.39
CA GLU A 100 12.10 -10.74 -6.04
C GLU A 100 10.94 -9.72 -5.93
N ARG A 101 11.18 -8.45 -6.30
CA ARG A 101 10.21 -7.36 -6.19
C ARG A 101 9.78 -6.86 -7.56
N VAL A 102 8.47 -6.75 -7.75
CA VAL A 102 7.84 -6.03 -8.87
C VAL A 102 7.27 -4.73 -8.33
N THR A 103 7.69 -3.60 -8.89
CA THR A 103 7.12 -2.28 -8.60
C THR A 103 6.29 -1.81 -9.78
N VAL A 104 4.99 -1.64 -9.56
CA VAL A 104 4.05 -1.05 -10.54
C VAL A 104 3.79 0.38 -10.13
N THR A 105 4.11 1.33 -11.00
CA THR A 105 3.83 2.76 -10.81
C THR A 105 2.73 3.17 -11.78
N VAL A 106 1.68 3.79 -11.26
CA VAL A 106 0.60 4.36 -12.04
C VAL A 106 0.43 5.82 -11.64
N ARG A 107 0.52 6.73 -12.61
CA ARG A 107 0.33 8.16 -12.38
C ARG A 107 -0.83 8.69 -13.21
N TYR A 108 -1.84 9.21 -12.53
CA TYR A 108 -2.97 9.89 -13.13
C TYR A 108 -2.86 11.40 -12.93
N ARG A 109 -3.47 12.14 -13.84
CA ARG A 109 -3.80 13.56 -13.67
C ARG A 109 -5.29 13.75 -13.86
N ALA A 110 -5.94 14.33 -12.87
CA ALA A 110 -7.33 14.76 -12.94
C ALA A 110 -7.42 16.30 -13.06
N GLY A 111 -8.35 16.77 -13.89
CA GLY A 111 -8.66 18.20 -14.06
C GLY A 111 -9.50 18.79 -12.92
N SER A 112 -10.01 17.95 -12.02
CA SER A 112 -10.86 18.34 -10.91
C SER A 112 -10.69 17.39 -9.74
N THR A 113 -10.99 17.90 -8.54
CA THR A 113 -10.99 17.05 -7.34
C THR A 113 -12.14 16.04 -7.38
N GLU A 114 -13.26 16.34 -8.04
CA GLU A 114 -14.38 15.41 -8.25
C GLU A 114 -13.94 14.13 -8.95
N SER A 115 -13.18 14.25 -10.04
CA SER A 115 -12.69 13.07 -10.76
C SER A 115 -11.62 12.30 -10.00
N LEU A 116 -10.82 12.98 -9.18
CA LEU A 116 -9.94 12.32 -8.22
C LEU A 116 -10.74 11.49 -7.20
N GLN A 117 -11.94 11.94 -6.81
CA GLN A 117 -12.81 11.18 -5.89
C GLN A 117 -13.26 9.85 -6.47
N GLY A 118 -13.69 9.86 -7.72
CA GLY A 118 -14.03 8.63 -8.42
C GLY A 118 -12.82 7.71 -8.60
N LEU A 119 -11.69 8.29 -9.04
CA LEU A 119 -10.47 7.54 -9.32
C LEU A 119 -9.94 6.74 -8.11
N TRP A 120 -9.94 7.33 -6.92
CA TRP A 120 -9.53 6.64 -5.70
C TRP A 120 -10.47 5.49 -5.34
N GLY A 121 -11.79 5.67 -5.57
CA GLY A 121 -12.79 4.64 -5.34
C GLY A 121 -12.56 3.38 -6.19
N GLU A 122 -12.19 3.54 -7.46
CA GLU A 122 -11.90 2.43 -8.37
C GLU A 122 -10.51 1.80 -8.13
N ALA A 123 -9.59 2.54 -7.51
CA ALA A 123 -8.25 2.04 -7.18
C ALA A 123 -8.22 1.14 -5.93
N GLY A 124 -9.39 0.82 -5.36
CA GLY A 124 -9.55 -0.05 -4.18
C GLY A 124 -9.96 0.66 -2.89
N GLY A 125 -10.10 1.99 -2.91
CA GLY A 125 -10.58 2.78 -1.78
C GLY A 125 -12.10 3.02 -1.77
N GLY A 126 -12.61 3.70 -0.74
CA GLY A 126 -13.89 4.40 -0.86
C GLY A 126 -13.73 5.72 -1.63
N PRO A 127 -14.80 6.42 -2.02
CA PRO A 127 -14.66 7.77 -2.59
C PRO A 127 -14.05 8.72 -1.57
N LEU A 128 -12.98 9.43 -1.93
CA LEU A 128 -12.49 10.52 -1.07
C LEU A 128 -13.52 11.65 -1.01
N THR A 129 -13.45 12.47 0.03
CA THR A 129 -14.33 13.63 0.19
C THR A 129 -13.50 14.88 0.38
N VAL A 130 -13.84 15.96 -0.30
CA VAL A 130 -13.25 17.29 -0.07
C VAL A 130 -14.18 18.05 0.86
N ARG A 131 -13.63 18.72 1.88
CA ARG A 131 -14.44 19.54 2.78
C ARG A 131 -15.10 20.68 2.01
N GLY A 132 -16.31 21.09 2.43
CA GLY A 132 -17.09 22.11 1.72
C GLY A 132 -16.44 23.49 1.62
N ASP A 133 -15.46 23.78 2.47
CA ASP A 133 -14.63 24.99 2.43
C ASP A 133 -13.41 24.87 1.49
N GLY A 134 -13.17 23.70 0.91
CA GLY A 134 -12.03 23.40 0.04
C GLY A 134 -10.68 23.28 0.76
N ARG A 135 -10.68 23.27 2.11
CA ARG A 135 -9.47 23.32 2.94
C ARG A 135 -9.13 22.00 3.63
N GLY A 136 -9.69 20.91 3.15
CA GLY A 136 -9.31 19.59 3.62
C GLY A 136 -9.84 18.47 2.76
N ILE A 137 -9.30 17.29 3.02
CA ILE A 137 -9.62 16.04 2.33
C ILE A 137 -9.79 14.92 3.35
N THR A 138 -10.74 14.04 3.09
CA THR A 138 -10.95 12.78 3.80
C THR A 138 -10.73 11.63 2.82
N ILE A 139 -9.77 10.76 3.10
CA ILE A 139 -9.36 9.65 2.24
C ILE A 139 -9.72 8.34 2.96
N PRO A 140 -10.76 7.62 2.55
CA PRO A 140 -11.06 6.31 3.12
C PRO A 140 -10.01 5.29 2.67
N LEU A 141 -9.41 4.58 3.63
CA LEU A 141 -8.36 3.58 3.36
C LEU A 141 -8.86 2.15 3.58
N ALA A 142 -9.85 1.94 4.45
CA ALA A 142 -10.50 0.64 4.62
C ALA A 142 -12.01 0.83 4.70
N ALA A 143 -12.73 0.07 3.88
CA ALA A 143 -14.17 -0.12 4.06
C ALA A 143 -14.41 -1.05 5.25
N GLN A 144 -15.58 -0.96 5.88
CA GLN A 144 -15.97 -1.91 6.93
C GLN A 144 -15.98 -3.33 6.36
N SER A 145 -14.98 -4.12 6.71
CA SER A 145 -15.02 -5.56 6.55
C SER A 145 -15.83 -6.15 7.71
N SER A 146 -16.50 -7.27 7.46
CA SER A 146 -16.98 -8.08 8.59
C SER A 146 -15.79 -8.40 9.50
N PRO A 147 -15.96 -8.40 10.84
CA PRO A 147 -14.88 -8.69 11.75
C PRO A 147 -14.19 -9.99 11.33
N LEU A 148 -12.87 -9.94 11.18
CA LEU A 148 -12.09 -11.12 10.84
C LEU A 148 -12.11 -12.10 12.02
N GLU A 149 -12.29 -13.38 11.70
CA GLU A 149 -12.11 -14.45 12.66
C GLU A 149 -10.65 -14.49 13.14
N ALA A 150 -10.40 -14.97 14.37
CA ALA A 150 -9.08 -14.92 14.98
C ALA A 150 -7.97 -15.59 14.15
N ASN A 151 -8.31 -16.71 13.48
CA ASN A 151 -7.39 -17.42 12.59
C ASN A 151 -7.09 -16.64 11.29
N GLN A 152 -8.03 -15.85 10.77
CA GLN A 152 -7.81 -15.00 9.61
C GLN A 152 -6.90 -13.83 9.97
N ARG A 153 -7.09 -13.24 11.16
CA ARG A 153 -6.20 -12.18 11.66
C ARG A 153 -4.76 -12.68 11.82
N GLU A 154 -4.55 -13.84 12.45
CA GLU A 154 -3.21 -14.43 12.60
C GLU A 154 -2.55 -14.71 11.24
N LEU A 155 -3.32 -15.15 10.24
CA LEU A 155 -2.84 -15.35 8.88
C LEU A 155 -2.40 -14.02 8.24
N PHE A 156 -3.21 -12.96 8.32
CA PHE A 156 -2.84 -11.65 7.79
C PHE A 156 -1.64 -11.05 8.51
N ASP A 157 -1.56 -11.14 9.84
CA ASP A 157 -0.40 -10.69 10.62
C ASP A 157 0.88 -11.43 10.23
N THR A 158 0.75 -12.67 9.77
CA THR A 158 1.90 -13.47 9.31
C THR A 158 2.34 -13.06 7.91
N ILE A 159 1.41 -12.92 6.97
CA ILE A 159 1.70 -12.62 5.56
C ILE A 159 2.06 -11.14 5.36
N LEU A 160 1.40 -10.23 6.08
CA LEU A 160 1.48 -8.78 5.89
C LEU A 160 2.34 -8.07 6.94
N ARG A 161 3.09 -8.82 7.76
CA ARG A 161 3.89 -8.28 8.87
C ARG A 161 4.80 -7.11 8.48
N ASN A 162 5.36 -7.20 7.28
CA ASN A 162 6.34 -6.24 6.77
C ASN A 162 5.73 -5.32 5.70
N GLU A 163 4.41 -5.34 5.55
CA GLU A 163 3.69 -4.54 4.57
C GLU A 163 3.09 -3.31 5.17
N PHE A 164 3.07 -2.26 4.36
CA PHE A 164 2.48 -1.00 4.76
C PHE A 164 1.66 -0.39 3.64
N ALA A 165 0.69 0.42 4.05
CA ALA A 165 0.11 1.46 3.22
C ALA A 165 0.72 2.80 3.65
N ARG A 166 1.33 3.52 2.70
CA ARG A 166 1.82 4.88 2.90
C ARG A 166 0.99 5.84 2.06
N ILE A 167 0.33 6.79 2.70
CA ILE A 167 -0.47 7.81 2.05
C ILE A 167 0.22 9.15 2.25
N THR A 168 0.53 9.84 1.17
CA THR A 168 1.10 11.19 1.19
C THR A 168 0.14 12.17 0.54
N VAL A 169 -0.12 13.28 1.20
CA VAL A 169 -0.89 14.41 0.69
C VAL A 169 0.02 15.63 0.59
N LEU A 170 0.17 16.15 -0.62
CA LEU A 170 0.84 17.43 -0.88
C LEU A 170 -0.24 18.49 -1.06
N ALA A 171 -0.53 19.21 0.02
CA ALA A 171 -1.56 20.23 0.09
C ALA A 171 -1.14 21.55 -0.61
N PRO A 172 -2.10 22.39 -1.04
CA PRO A 172 -1.82 23.71 -1.60
C PRO A 172 -1.28 24.71 -0.56
N GLU A 173 -1.60 24.52 0.72
CA GLU A 173 -1.14 25.35 1.83
C GLU A 173 -0.49 24.49 2.93
N THR A 174 -0.01 25.13 3.99
CA THR A 174 0.61 24.42 5.13
C THR A 174 -0.43 23.56 5.83
N VAL A 175 -0.13 22.29 6.06
CA VAL A 175 -1.03 21.35 6.75
C VAL A 175 -1.22 21.80 8.21
N ARG A 176 -2.45 22.18 8.55
CA ARG A 176 -2.85 22.63 9.90
C ARG A 176 -3.13 21.45 10.82
N SER A 177 -3.79 20.43 10.30
CA SER A 177 -4.04 19.18 11.01
C SER A 177 -4.02 18.01 10.05
N GLY A 178 -3.68 16.84 10.59
CA GLY A 178 -4.02 15.58 9.97
C GLY A 178 -4.27 14.58 11.07
N SER A 179 -5.17 13.64 10.80
CA SER A 179 -5.55 12.61 11.75
C SER A 179 -6.03 11.39 11.00
N ALA A 180 -5.61 10.22 11.47
CA ALA A 180 -6.18 8.97 11.02
C ALA A 180 -7.37 8.58 11.92
N GLY A 181 -8.56 8.53 11.34
CA GLY A 181 -9.81 8.15 11.98
C GLY A 181 -10.01 6.63 11.94
N GLY A 182 -10.44 6.06 13.07
CA GLY A 182 -10.67 4.64 13.25
C GLY A 182 -10.01 4.17 14.54
N ALA A 183 -10.81 3.74 15.52
CA ALA A 183 -10.30 3.37 16.82
C ALA A 183 -9.38 2.14 16.72
N GLY A 184 -8.13 2.28 17.18
CA GLY A 184 -7.24 1.15 17.44
C GLY A 184 -6.34 0.70 16.29
N VAL A 185 -6.27 1.43 15.18
CA VAL A 185 -5.29 1.14 14.11
C VAL A 185 -4.01 1.96 14.39
N PRO A 186 -2.87 1.33 14.70
CA PRO A 186 -1.62 2.03 14.90
C PRO A 186 -1.08 2.58 13.57
N GLY A 187 -0.45 3.75 13.61
CA GLY A 187 0.21 4.31 12.44
C GLY A 187 1.16 5.44 12.80
N GLU A 188 2.06 5.75 11.88
CA GLU A 188 3.03 6.83 12.01
C GLU A 188 2.58 8.01 11.16
N GLU A 189 2.54 9.20 11.78
CA GLU A 189 2.16 10.46 11.15
C GLU A 189 3.35 11.40 11.06
N GLU A 190 3.62 11.92 9.86
CA GLU A 190 4.63 12.94 9.61
C GLU A 190 3.99 14.19 8.97
N ARG A 191 4.36 15.36 9.50
CA ARG A 191 3.91 16.67 9.00
C ARG A 191 5.09 17.58 8.75
N ALA A 192 5.21 18.08 7.52
CA ALA A 192 6.27 18.98 7.11
C ALA A 192 5.76 20.01 6.10
N GLY A 193 5.45 21.22 6.57
CA GLY A 193 4.95 22.30 5.71
C GLY A 193 3.63 21.93 5.05
N ASN A 194 3.61 21.82 3.72
CA ASN A 194 2.43 21.41 2.96
C ASN A 194 2.35 19.89 2.68
N ARG A 195 3.19 19.09 3.33
CA ARG A 195 3.20 17.64 3.22
C ARG A 195 2.65 16.99 4.49
N TYR A 196 1.72 16.08 4.31
CA TYR A 196 1.27 15.12 5.32
C TYR A 196 1.55 13.70 4.83
N THR A 197 2.17 12.86 5.64
CA THR A 197 2.38 11.44 5.34
C THR A 197 1.87 10.60 6.49
N PHE A 198 1.09 9.55 6.16
CA PHE A 198 0.63 8.54 7.11
C PHE A 198 1.10 7.16 6.64
N THR A 199 1.72 6.39 7.54
CA THR A 199 2.14 5.01 7.28
C THR A 199 1.46 4.08 8.27
N VAL A 200 0.80 3.04 7.76
CA VAL A 200 0.07 2.04 8.57
C VAL A 200 0.44 0.64 8.11
N PRO A 201 0.66 -0.32 9.02
CA PRO A 201 0.82 -1.72 8.65
C PRO A 201 -0.44 -2.24 7.94
N MET A 202 -0.26 -2.94 6.82
CA MET A 202 -1.42 -3.40 6.02
C MET A 202 -2.31 -4.37 6.81
N ALA A 203 -1.71 -5.20 7.67
CA ALA A 203 -2.45 -6.12 8.53
C ALA A 203 -3.44 -5.37 9.45
N ASP A 204 -2.99 -4.29 10.09
CA ASP A 204 -3.81 -3.47 10.98
C ASP A 204 -4.94 -2.77 10.23
N LEU A 205 -4.65 -2.27 9.01
CA LEU A 205 -5.63 -1.62 8.17
C LEU A 205 -6.76 -2.60 7.75
N LEU A 206 -6.41 -3.83 7.37
CA LEU A 206 -7.39 -4.86 6.97
C LEU A 206 -8.16 -5.45 8.16
N ALA A 207 -7.56 -5.45 9.34
CA ALA A 207 -8.16 -5.94 10.58
C ALA A 207 -8.99 -4.89 11.33
N ALA A 208 -9.10 -3.67 10.79
CA ALA A 208 -9.81 -2.56 11.41
C ALA A 208 -11.30 -2.89 11.63
N PRO A 209 -11.82 -2.76 12.87
CA PRO A 209 -13.21 -3.12 13.19
C PRO A 209 -14.24 -2.11 12.69
N GLN A 210 -13.78 -0.95 12.21
CA GLN A 210 -14.59 0.17 11.74
C GLN A 210 -13.94 0.75 10.48
N PRO A 211 -14.70 1.47 9.62
CA PRO A 211 -14.12 2.21 8.52
C PRO A 211 -12.94 3.07 8.99
N PHE A 212 -11.85 3.02 8.24
CA PHE A 212 -10.65 3.78 8.52
C PHE A 212 -10.49 4.88 7.47
N SER A 213 -10.32 6.12 7.90
CA SER A 213 -10.19 7.27 7.01
C SER A 213 -9.09 8.21 7.47
N LEU A 214 -8.35 8.76 6.52
CA LEU A 214 -7.38 9.80 6.77
C LEU A 214 -7.98 11.18 6.53
N GLU A 215 -7.93 12.07 7.50
CA GLU A 215 -8.36 13.46 7.37
C GLU A 215 -7.14 14.38 7.36
N VAL A 216 -7.07 15.29 6.41
CA VAL A 216 -6.00 16.30 6.31
C VAL A 216 -6.63 17.67 6.07
N GLU A 217 -6.28 18.66 6.88
CA GLU A 217 -6.68 20.06 6.76
C GLU A 217 -5.45 20.95 6.53
N TRP A 218 -5.56 21.89 5.60
CA TRP A 218 -4.51 22.87 5.26
C TRP A 218 -5.07 24.30 5.27
#